data_AF-A0A9D8ENK8-F1
#
_entry.id   AF-A0A9D8ENK8-F1
#
_cell.length_a   1.000
_cell.length_b   1.000
_cell.length_c   1.000
_cell.angle_alpha   90.00
_cell.angle_beta   90.00
_cell.angle_gamma   90.00
#
_symmetry.space_group_name_H-M   'P 1'
#
loop_
_entity.id
_entity.type
_entity.pdbx_description
1 polymer ?
#
loop_
_entity_poly.entity_id
_entity_poly.type
_entity_poly.pdbx_seq_one_letter_code
_entity_poly.pdbx_strand_id
1 'polypeptide(L)'
;MNRYKMFLIEALSNLHAGSGNTDFGIVDNLIQRNPVTKIPVIHSSGIKGALNDYFEQIKYDKNKRIILFGDEGKEGESFPGRLIFFEANLLFLPLRSNKKLF
;
A
#
# COMPACT_ATOMS: atom_id res chain seq x y z
N MET A 1 -9.30 19.58 12.57
CA MET A 1 -10.13 18.36 12.61
C MET A 1 -9.67 17.45 11.49
N ASN A 2 -9.29 16.21 11.81
CA ASN A 2 -8.78 15.27 10.79
C ASN A 2 -9.94 14.82 9.88
N ARG A 3 -9.73 14.86 8.56
CA ARG A 3 -10.70 14.38 7.58
C ARG A 3 -10.25 13.01 7.08
N TYR A 4 -11.08 12.00 7.29
CA TYR A 4 -10.84 10.65 6.81
C TYR A 4 -11.49 10.46 5.43
N LYS A 5 -10.78 9.79 4.53
CA LYS A 5 -11.32 9.33 3.24
C LYS A 5 -11.00 7.85 3.10
N MET A 6 -12.00 7.09 2.67
CA MET A 6 -11.86 5.68 2.35
C MET A 6 -11.73 5.50 0.84
N PHE A 7 -10.89 4.58 0.43
CA PHE A 7 -10.68 4.20 -0.96
C PHE A 7 -10.85 2.70 -1.08
N LEU A 8 -11.43 2.26 -2.19
CA LEU A 8 -11.47 0.85 -2.57
C LEU A 8 -10.32 0.58 -3.53
N ILE A 9 -9.59 -0.51 -3.31
CA ILE A 9 -8.53 -0.97 -4.21
C ILE A 9 -9.03 -2.25 -4.86
N GLU A 10 -9.25 -2.20 -6.16
CA GLU A 10 -9.59 -3.36 -6.98
C GLU A 10 -8.35 -3.84 -7.73
N ALA A 11 -7.97 -5.10 -7.53
CA ALA A 11 -6.84 -5.70 -8.22
C ALA A 11 -7.27 -6.14 -9.63
N LEU A 12 -6.88 -5.38 -10.65
CA LEU A 12 -7.15 -5.72 -12.06
C LEU A 12 -6.25 -6.85 -12.58
N SER A 13 -5.09 -7.04 -11.94
CA SER A 13 -4.14 -8.11 -12.21
C SER A 13 -3.73 -8.77 -10.89
N ASN A 14 -3.03 -9.91 -10.97
CA ASN A 14 -2.45 -10.54 -9.79
C ASN A 14 -1.47 -9.57 -9.12
N LEU A 15 -1.80 -9.14 -7.89
CA LEU A 15 -1.00 -8.22 -7.11
C LEU A 15 -0.14 -8.98 -6.10
N HIS A 16 1.16 -8.71 -6.10
CA HIS A 16 2.10 -9.24 -5.13
C HIS A 16 2.62 -8.12 -4.21
N ALA A 17 2.02 -7.98 -3.03
CA ALA A 17 2.54 -7.14 -1.96
C ALA A 17 3.46 -7.98 -1.07
N GLY A 18 4.77 -7.95 -1.31
CA GLY A 18 5.73 -8.84 -0.63
C GLY A 18 5.97 -8.48 0.84
N SER A 19 6.03 -9.48 1.73
CA SER A 19 6.33 -9.30 3.16
C SER A 19 7.82 -9.15 3.47
N GLY A 20 8.69 -9.24 2.45
CA GLY A 20 10.13 -9.34 2.63
C GLY A 20 10.56 -10.71 3.17
N ASN A 21 11.81 -10.80 3.65
CA ASN A 21 12.45 -12.06 4.05
C ASN A 21 12.21 -12.44 5.53
N THR A 22 11.17 -11.89 6.17
CA THR A 22 10.94 -12.10 7.61
C THR A 22 10.17 -13.37 7.92
N ASP A 23 9.43 -13.92 6.94
CA ASP A 23 8.68 -15.17 7.11
C ASP A 23 9.42 -16.33 6.45
N PHE A 24 9.92 -17.26 7.29
CA PHE A 24 10.49 -18.54 6.85
C PHE A 24 9.34 -19.53 6.59
N GLY A 25 8.82 -19.54 5.37
CA GLY A 25 7.77 -20.45 4.91
C GLY A 25 8.28 -21.52 3.94
N ILE A 26 7.39 -22.45 3.57
CA ILE A 26 7.64 -23.42 2.47
C ILE A 26 7.66 -22.71 1.12
N VAL A 27 6.93 -21.60 1.01
CA VAL A 27 6.83 -20.77 -0.19
C VAL A 27 7.80 -19.62 -0.06
N ASP A 28 8.69 -19.48 -1.05
CA ASP A 28 9.58 -18.32 -1.16
C ASP A 28 8.77 -17.05 -1.51
N ASN A 29 9.18 -15.91 -0.93
CA ASN A 29 8.56 -14.59 -1.15
C ASN A 29 7.05 -14.57 -0.87
N LEU A 30 6.69 -14.63 0.41
CA LEU A 30 5.30 -14.53 0.83
C LEU A 30 4.71 -13.13 0.61
N ILE A 31 3.39 -13.09 0.45
CA ILE A 31 2.64 -11.83 0.48
C ILE A 31 2.44 -11.37 1.92
N GLN A 32 2.27 -10.06 2.08
CA GLN A 32 1.91 -9.40 3.33
C GLN A 32 0.59 -9.94 3.86
N ARG A 33 0.60 -10.26 5.16
CA ARG A 33 -0.55 -10.76 5.90
C ARG A 33 -0.61 -10.06 7.25
N ASN A 34 -1.82 -9.83 7.73
CA ASN A 34 -2.00 -9.31 9.07
C ASN A 34 -1.40 -10.32 10.08
N PRO A 35 -0.56 -9.87 11.05
CA PRO A 35 0.17 -10.77 11.93
C PRO A 35 -0.75 -11.61 12.83
N VAL A 36 -1.94 -11.09 13.16
CA VAL A 36 -2.93 -11.73 14.03
C VAL A 36 -3.90 -12.59 13.21
N THR A 37 -4.56 -12.01 12.21
CA THR A 37 -5.63 -12.71 11.47
C THR A 37 -5.13 -13.56 10.31
N LYS A 38 -3.88 -13.36 9.88
CA LYS A 38 -3.24 -14.00 8.71
C LYS A 38 -3.94 -13.72 7.37
N ILE A 39 -4.91 -12.82 7.33
CA ILE A 39 -5.60 -12.37 6.11
C ILE A 39 -4.63 -11.50 5.30
N PRO A 40 -4.61 -11.60 3.95
CA PRO A 40 -3.86 -10.69 3.09
C PRO A 40 -4.13 -9.22 3.39
N VAL A 41 -3.07 -8.43 3.44
CA VAL A 41 -3.13 -6.99 3.70
C VAL A 41 -2.08 -6.29 2.83
N ILE A 42 -2.30 -5.03 2.48
CA ILE A 42 -1.24 -4.16 1.93
C ILE A 42 -0.88 -3.15 3.01
N HIS A 43 0.37 -3.19 3.49
CA HIS A 43 0.84 -2.24 4.49
C HIS A 43 0.79 -0.80 3.94
N SER A 44 0.51 0.14 4.85
CA SER A 44 0.36 1.56 4.53
C SER A 44 1.61 2.17 3.87
N SER A 45 2.80 1.68 4.25
CA SER A 45 4.08 2.09 3.67
C SER A 45 4.17 1.76 2.17
N GLY A 46 3.74 0.56 1.77
CA GLY A 46 3.71 0.14 0.37
C GLY A 46 2.76 1.01 -0.46
N ILE A 47 1.57 1.30 0.08
CA ILE A 47 0.57 2.17 -0.59
C ILE A 47 1.13 3.59 -0.73
N LYS A 48 1.67 4.15 0.35
CA LYS A 48 2.26 5.49 0.36
C LYS A 48 3.40 5.59 -0.66
N GLY A 49 4.31 4.61 -0.67
CA GLY A 49 5.46 4.57 -1.58
C GLY A 49 5.03 4.50 -3.04
N ALA A 50 4.14 3.56 -3.37
CA ALA A 50 3.63 3.39 -4.73
C ALA A 50 2.91 4.65 -5.25
N LEU A 51 2.09 5.30 -4.42
CA LEU A 51 1.42 6.54 -4.81
C LEU A 51 2.42 7.70 -4.97
N ASN A 52 3.38 7.84 -4.06
CA ASN A 52 4.39 8.90 -4.14
C ASN A 52 5.24 8.78 -5.42
N ASP A 53 5.65 7.55 -5.76
CA ASP A 53 6.38 7.24 -7.00
C ASP A 53 5.51 7.49 -8.23
N TYR A 54 4.25 7.06 -8.23
CA TYR A 54 3.32 7.36 -9.33
C TYR A 54 3.16 8.87 -9.58
N PHE A 55 3.00 9.67 -8.52
CA PHE A 55 2.91 11.13 -8.64
C PHE A 55 4.20 11.76 -9.18
N GLU A 56 5.36 11.16 -8.92
CA GLU A 56 6.63 11.56 -9.52
C GLU A 56 6.70 11.24 -11.01
N GLN A 57 6.28 10.02 -11.41
CA GLN A 57 6.28 9.58 -12.79
C GLN A 57 5.38 10.43 -13.70
N ILE A 58 4.21 10.85 -13.20
CA ILE A 58 3.31 11.74 -13.95
C ILE A 58 3.73 13.22 -13.90
N LYS A 59 4.90 13.54 -13.31
CA LYS A 59 5.43 14.90 -13.14
C LYS A 59 4.46 15.84 -12.43
N TYR A 60 3.80 15.35 -11.38
CA TYR A 60 3.00 16.21 -10.51
C TYR A 60 3.87 17.28 -9.83
N ASP A 61 3.24 18.37 -9.37
CA ASP A 61 3.91 19.47 -8.69
C ASP A 61 4.77 18.95 -7.51
N LYS A 62 6.09 19.13 -7.62
CA LYS A 62 7.08 18.62 -6.66
C LYS A 62 6.85 19.19 -5.26
N ASN A 63 6.56 20.48 -5.15
CA ASN A 63 6.36 21.15 -3.86
C ASN A 63 5.10 20.60 -3.17
N LYS A 64 4.02 20.42 -3.93
CA LYS A 64 2.79 19.80 -3.41
C LYS A 64 3.02 18.34 -3.00
N ARG A 65 3.76 17.57 -3.80
CA ARG A 65 4.10 16.18 -3.49
C ARG A 65 4.86 16.07 -2.17
N ILE A 66 5.90 16.88 -1.98
CA ILE A 66 6.69 16.93 -0.73
C ILE A 66 5.80 17.28 0.47
N ILE A 67 4.92 18.27 0.33
CA ILE A 67 3.99 18.64 1.41
C ILE A 67 3.04 17.48 1.77
N LEU A 68 2.61 16.69 0.79
CA LEU A 68 1.66 15.60 1.00
C LEU A 68 2.32 14.33 1.57
N PHE A 69 3.44 13.90 1.00
CA PHE A 69 4.10 12.63 1.32
C PHE A 69 5.27 12.75 2.30
N GLY A 70 5.83 13.95 2.44
CA GLY A 70 7.05 14.23 3.18
C GLY A 70 8.29 14.20 2.29
N ASP A 71 9.42 14.62 2.85
CA ASP A 71 10.73 14.53 2.21
C ASP A 71 11.76 13.93 3.17
N GLU A 72 12.56 13.02 2.63
CA GLU A 72 13.75 12.49 3.30
C GLU A 72 14.92 13.34 2.80
N GLY A 73 15.05 14.53 3.40
CA GLY A 73 16.03 15.53 2.97
C GLY A 73 17.47 14.97 2.94
N LYS A 74 18.28 15.46 1.99
CA LYS A 74 19.70 15.05 1.84
C LYS A 74 20.64 15.63 2.90
N GLU A 75 20.18 16.60 3.69
CA GLU A 75 21.01 17.39 4.62
C GLU A 75 20.37 17.55 6.01
N GLY A 76 19.72 16.49 6.53
CA GLY A 76 19.31 16.42 7.94
C GLY A 76 17.99 17.08 8.31
N GLU A 77 17.36 17.86 7.42
CA GLU A 77 15.99 18.35 7.61
C GLU A 77 14.99 17.40 6.92
N SER A 78 14.37 16.52 7.72
CA SER A 78 13.24 15.68 7.28
C SER A 78 11.92 16.37 7.61
N PHE A 79 11.04 16.46 6.62
CA PHE A 79 9.71 17.03 6.79
C PHE A 79 8.64 15.93 6.75
N PRO A 80 7.77 15.83 7.77
CA PRO A 80 6.68 14.88 7.74
C PRO A 80 5.63 15.27 6.69
N GLY A 81 5.12 14.28 5.97
CA GLY A 81 4.00 14.47 5.06
C GLY A 81 2.69 14.76 5.81
N ARG A 82 1.79 15.51 5.18
CA ARG A 82 0.46 15.79 5.73
C ARG A 82 -0.53 14.63 5.62
N LEU A 83 -0.26 13.63 4.77
CA LEU A 83 -1.13 12.47 4.58
C LEU A 83 -0.72 11.31 5.49
N ILE A 84 -1.72 10.73 6.16
CA ILE A 84 -1.59 9.50 6.93
C ILE A 84 -2.30 8.40 6.15
N PHE A 85 -1.57 7.33 5.83
CA PHE A 85 -2.10 6.16 5.13
C PHE A 85 -2.39 5.05 6.14
N PHE A 86 -3.55 4.42 5.99
CA PHE A 86 -3.90 3.19 6.70
C PHE A 86 -3.63 1.98 5.80
N GLU A 87 -3.51 0.82 6.42
CA GLU A 87 -3.37 -0.45 5.70
C GLU A 87 -4.62 -0.74 4.87
N ALA A 88 -4.46 -1.32 3.68
CA ALA A 88 -5.59 -1.80 2.90
C ALA A 88 -5.98 -3.19 3.37
N ASN A 89 -7.07 -3.26 4.11
CA ASN A 89 -7.67 -4.51 4.56
C ASN A 89 -8.47 -5.17 3.43
N LEU A 90 -8.36 -6.49 3.33
CA LEU A 90 -9.13 -7.28 2.37
C LEU A 90 -10.63 -7.18 2.66
N LEU A 91 -11.41 -6.74 1.68
CA LEU A 91 -12.87 -6.64 1.78
C LEU A 91 -13.57 -7.80 1.06
N PHE A 92 -13.13 -8.09 -0.17
CA PHE A 92 -13.64 -9.18 -1.00
C PHE A 92 -12.47 -9.95 -1.62
N LEU A 93 -12.57 -11.28 -1.60
CA LEU A 93 -11.62 -12.17 -2.28
C LEU A 93 -12.42 -12.99 -3.30
N PRO A 94 -12.18 -12.83 -4.62
CA PRO A 94 -12.85 -13.63 -5.61
C PRO A 94 -12.40 -15.10 -5.46
N LEU A 95 -13.37 -15.99 -5.38
CA LEU A 95 -13.15 -17.43 -5.30
C LEU A 95 -13.86 -18.11 -6.47
N ARG A 96 -13.32 -19.22 -6.93
CA ARG A 96 -13.95 -19.98 -8.01
C ARG A 96 -15.29 -20.56 -7.52
N SER A 97 -16.36 -20.23 -8.22
CA SER A 97 -17.69 -20.86 -8.05
C SER A 97 -17.95 -21.90 -9.14
N ASN A 98 -18.72 -22.94 -8.81
CA ASN A 98 -19.19 -23.96 -9.75
C ASN A 98 -20.55 -23.62 -10.39
N LYS A 99 -21.23 -22.57 -9.90
CA LYS A 99 -22.56 -22.16 -10.38
C LYS A 99 -22.56 -20.85 -11.18
N LYS A 100 -21.61 -19.95 -10.92
CA LYS A 100 -21.43 -18.67 -11.63
C LYS A 100 -19.95 -18.45 -11.93
N LEU A 101 -19.65 -17.63 -12.94
CA LEU A 101 -18.29 -17.16 -13.16
C LEU A 101 -17.93 -16.22 -12.00
N PHE A 102 -17.17 -16.77 -11.03
CA PHE A 102 -16.74 -16.18 -9.74
C PHE A 102 -17.87 -15.68 -8.81
#